data_AF-A0A0L8LFJ1-F1
#
_entry.id   AF-A0A0L8LFJ1-F1
#
_cell.length_a   1.000
_cell.length_b   1.000
_cell.length_c   1.000
_cell.angle_alpha   90.00
_cell.angle_beta   90.00
_cell.angle_gamma   90.00
#
_symmetry.space_group_name_H-M   'P 1'
#
loop_
_entity.id
_entity.type
_entity.pdbx_description
1 polymer ?
#
loop_
_entity_poly.entity_id
_entity_poly.type
_entity_poly.pdbx_seq_one_letter_code
_entity_poly.pdbx_strand_id
1 'polypeptide(L)'
;DANPWIGIPGRAVDIGVAADGTVWHVNSAGGIFRYTGDQGSTDWVGVAGGLTRISVGSRTHVWGVNSLGQIYRYTGHDANPWIGIPGRAVDIGVAADGTV
;
A
#
# COMPACT_ATOMS: atom_id res chain seq x y z
N ASP A 1 -26.19 -3.90 -12.10
CA ASP A 1 -25.75 -2.80 -12.99
C ASP A 1 -24.91 -3.30 -14.14
N ALA A 2 -25.12 -2.72 -15.33
CA ALA A 2 -24.43 -3.11 -16.56
C ALA A 2 -22.96 -2.62 -16.62
N ASN A 3 -22.55 -1.71 -15.72
CA ASN A 3 -21.16 -1.29 -15.57
C ASN A 3 -20.84 -0.91 -14.11
N PRO A 4 -20.49 -1.88 -13.25
CA PRO A 4 -20.22 -1.63 -11.83
C PRO A 4 -18.79 -1.11 -11.56
N TRP A 5 -17.97 -0.92 -12.58
CA TRP A 5 -16.54 -0.59 -12.43
C TRP A 5 -16.21 0.75 -13.07
N ILE A 6 -15.42 1.55 -12.34
CA ILE A 6 -14.82 2.79 -12.83
C ILE A 6 -13.31 2.59 -12.83
N GLY A 7 -12.68 2.85 -13.98
CA GLY A 7 -11.22 2.75 -14.10
C GLY A 7 -10.55 3.94 -13.42
N ILE A 8 -9.68 3.67 -12.45
CA ILE A 8 -8.81 4.68 -11.84
C ILE A 8 -7.46 4.66 -12.56
N PRO A 9 -6.97 5.80 -13.08
CA PRO A 9 -5.66 5.87 -13.72
C PRO A 9 -4.55 5.36 -12.79
N GLY A 10 -3.71 4.45 -13.28
CA GLY A 10 -2.64 3.86 -12.48
C GLY A 10 -2.13 2.55 -13.08
N ARG A 11 -1.02 2.04 -12.55
CA ARG A 11 -0.48 0.72 -12.90
C ARG A 11 -0.12 0.00 -11.61
N ALA A 12 -0.91 -1.00 -11.25
CA ALA A 12 -0.71 -1.80 -10.04
C ALA A 12 -0.46 -3.27 -10.39
N VAL A 13 0.38 -3.94 -9.60
CA VAL A 13 0.50 -5.40 -9.57
C VAL A 13 -0.04 -5.99 -8.27
N ASP A 14 -0.20 -5.16 -7.23
CA ASP A 14 -0.86 -5.51 -5.98
C ASP A 14 -1.44 -4.23 -5.33
N ILE A 15 -2.56 -4.35 -4.62
CA ILE A 15 -3.33 -3.24 -4.06
C ILE A 15 -4.00 -3.65 -2.74
N GLY A 16 -3.90 -2.78 -1.73
CA GLY A 16 -4.58 -2.92 -0.44
C GLY A 16 -5.56 -1.78 -0.21
N VAL A 17 -6.73 -2.12 0.35
CA VAL A 17 -7.83 -1.19 0.63
C VAL A 17 -8.35 -1.45 2.04
N ALA A 18 -8.46 -0.39 2.84
CA ALA A 18 -9.02 -0.45 4.19
C ALA A 18 -10.45 0.11 4.25
N ALA A 19 -11.17 -0.25 5.32
CA ALA A 19 -12.53 0.24 5.57
C ALA A 19 -12.61 1.75 5.82
N ASP A 20 -11.50 2.40 6.20
CA ASP A 20 -11.41 3.85 6.40
C ASP A 20 -11.17 4.63 5.08
N GLY A 21 -11.19 3.95 3.93
CA GLY A 21 -10.94 4.52 2.62
C GLY A 21 -9.45 4.64 2.27
N THR A 22 -8.54 4.23 3.15
CA THR A 22 -7.11 4.21 2.83
C THR A 22 -6.84 3.18 1.72
N VAL A 23 -6.19 3.62 0.65
CA VAL A 23 -5.80 2.76 -0.46
C VAL A 23 -4.33 2.96 -0.78
N TRP A 24 -3.63 1.85 -0.98
CA TRP A 24 -2.26 1.84 -1.48
C TRP A 24 -2.09 0.77 -2.54
N HIS A 25 -1.21 1.02 -3.50
CA HIS A 25 -0.81 0.00 -4.45
C HIS A 25 0.70 0.00 -4.66
N VAL A 26 1.21 -1.10 -5.22
CA VAL A 26 2.58 -1.21 -5.74
C VAL A 26 2.55 -1.53 -7.22
N ASN A 27 3.55 -1.05 -7.96
CA ASN A 27 3.68 -1.34 -9.40
C ASN A 27 4.77 -2.39 -9.68
N SER A 28 4.89 -2.83 -10.93
CA SER A 28 5.85 -3.87 -11.33
C SER A 28 7.32 -3.47 -11.18
N ALA A 29 7.63 -2.18 -11.06
CA ALA A 29 8.97 -1.66 -10.80
C ALA A 29 9.25 -1.51 -9.29
N GLY A 30 8.32 -1.91 -8.42
CA GLY A 30 8.41 -1.79 -6.97
C GLY A 30 8.00 -0.42 -6.42
N GLY A 31 7.55 0.50 -7.28
CA GLY A 31 7.08 1.82 -6.86
C GLY A 31 5.82 1.72 -6.00
N ILE A 32 5.71 2.54 -4.96
CA ILE A 32 4.66 2.49 -3.95
C ILE A 32 3.83 3.77 -4.04
N PHE A 33 2.50 3.64 -4.04
CA PHE A 33 1.59 4.76 -4.27
C PHE A 33 0.44 4.73 -3.26
N ARG A 34 0.15 5.89 -2.67
CA ARG A 34 -1.04 6.11 -1.83
C ARG A 34 -2.09 6.88 -2.61
N TYR A 35 -3.34 6.45 -2.53
CA TYR A 35 -4.45 7.11 -3.22
C TYR A 35 -4.77 8.47 -2.58
N THR A 36 -5.01 9.47 -3.43
CA THR A 36 -5.40 10.83 -3.05
C THR A 36 -6.46 11.43 -4.01
N GLY A 37 -7.03 10.63 -4.91
CA GLY A 37 -8.02 11.10 -5.88
C GLY A 37 -9.34 11.56 -5.25
N ASP A 38 -9.67 11.06 -4.06
CA ASP A 38 -10.81 11.51 -3.25
C ASP A 38 -10.57 12.86 -2.54
N GLN A 39 -9.34 13.39 -2.63
CA GLN A 39 -8.92 14.65 -1.98
C GLN A 39 -8.77 15.81 -2.98
N GLY A 40 -9.23 15.65 -4.23
CA GLY A 40 -9.15 16.69 -5.27
C GLY A 40 -7.74 16.99 -5.79
N SER A 41 -6.80 16.07 -5.58
CA SER A 41 -5.40 16.14 -6.03
C SER A 41 -5.16 15.18 -7.21
N THR A 42 -3.90 14.95 -7.58
CA THR A 42 -3.51 13.80 -8.40
C THR A 42 -4.02 12.51 -7.76
N ASP A 43 -4.47 11.54 -8.56
CA ASP A 43 -5.06 10.29 -8.05
C ASP A 43 -4.14 9.52 -7.10
N TRP A 44 -2.83 9.64 -7.30
CA TRP A 44 -1.81 8.93 -6.54
C TRP A 44 -0.67 9.85 -6.12
N VAL A 45 -0.16 9.63 -4.91
CA VAL A 45 1.11 10.18 -4.44
C VAL A 45 2.12 9.05 -4.31
N GLY A 46 3.29 9.23 -4.92
CA GLY A 46 4.40 8.29 -4.79
C GLY A 46 5.06 8.38 -3.42
N VAL A 47 5.30 7.24 -2.79
CA VAL A 47 5.98 7.12 -1.50
C VAL A 47 7.29 6.37 -1.70
N ALA A 48 8.39 6.92 -1.19
CA ALA A 48 9.72 6.37 -1.38
C ALA A 48 9.82 4.94 -0.80
N GLY A 49 10.52 4.05 -1.51
CA GLY A 49 10.71 2.66 -1.10
C GLY A 49 10.66 1.70 -2.29
N GLY A 50 10.61 0.40 -1.99
CA GLY A 50 10.49 -0.66 -2.99
C GLY A 50 9.79 -1.88 -2.40
N LEU A 51 8.54 -2.13 -2.81
CA LEU A 51 7.73 -3.26 -2.33
C LEU A 51 7.13 -4.05 -3.49
N THR A 52 6.91 -5.34 -3.29
CA THR A 52 6.26 -6.23 -4.26
C THR A 52 4.89 -6.71 -3.80
N ARG A 53 4.59 -6.62 -2.51
CA ARG A 53 3.25 -6.85 -1.94
C ARG A 53 2.91 -5.78 -0.91
N ILE A 54 1.64 -5.44 -0.77
CA ILE A 54 1.15 -4.44 0.17
C ILE A 54 -0.21 -4.80 0.75
N SER A 55 -0.36 -4.57 2.05
CA SER A 55 -1.62 -4.76 2.76
C SER A 55 -1.92 -3.54 3.62
N VAL A 56 -3.20 -3.17 3.68
CA VAL A 56 -3.70 -1.92 4.26
C VAL A 56 -4.91 -2.23 5.14
N GLY A 57 -4.73 -2.13 6.45
CA GLY A 57 -5.79 -2.30 7.44
C GLY A 57 -6.42 -0.97 7.85
N SER A 58 -5.63 0.11 7.83
CA SER A 58 -6.05 1.49 8.07
C SER A 58 -4.95 2.46 7.65
N ARG A 59 -5.18 3.76 7.83
CA ARG A 59 -4.15 4.80 7.66
C ARG A 59 -2.88 4.57 8.50
N THR A 60 -3.00 3.92 9.65
CA THR A 60 -1.89 3.65 10.60
C THR A 60 -1.40 2.20 10.57
N HIS A 61 -2.04 1.34 9.79
CA HIS A 61 -1.74 -0.08 9.64
C HIS A 61 -1.52 -0.40 8.17
N VAL A 62 -0.33 -0.07 7.67
CA VAL A 62 0.12 -0.41 6.31
C VAL A 62 1.40 -1.21 6.41
N TRP A 63 1.42 -2.36 5.74
CA TRP A 63 2.53 -3.30 5.73
C TRP A 63 2.82 -3.76 4.33
N GLY A 64 4.05 -4.18 4.08
CA GLY A 64 4.42 -4.75 2.80
C GLY A 64 5.71 -5.56 2.87
N VAL A 65 5.96 -6.32 1.80
CA VAL A 65 7.22 -7.04 1.61
C VAL A 65 7.86 -6.64 0.30
N ASN A 66 9.20 -6.64 0.27
CA ASN A 66 9.96 -6.39 -0.96
C ASN A 66 10.35 -7.69 -1.68
N SER A 67 11.04 -7.56 -2.82
CA SER A 67 11.48 -8.68 -3.64
C SER A 67 12.50 -9.61 -2.96
N LEU A 68 13.16 -9.16 -1.88
CA LEU A 68 14.04 -9.97 -1.05
C LEU A 68 13.28 -10.66 0.10
N GLY A 69 11.96 -10.46 0.18
CA GLY A 69 11.11 -10.94 1.25
C GLY A 69 11.26 -10.18 2.57
N GLN A 70 11.95 -9.04 2.59
CA GLN A 70 12.07 -8.22 3.80
C GLN A 70 10.72 -7.55 4.11
N ILE A 71 10.38 -7.50 5.40
CA ILE A 71 9.08 -7.01 5.88
C ILE A 71 9.23 -5.55 6.30
N TYR A 72 8.27 -4.72 5.93
CA TYR A 72 8.22 -3.30 6.28
C TYR A 72 6.84 -2.90 6.80
N ARG A 73 6.84 -2.03 7.81
CA ARG A 73 5.65 -1.32 8.29
C ARG A 73 5.78 0.17 7.95
N TYR A 74 4.68 0.78 7.51
CA TYR A 74 4.65 2.22 7.28
C TYR A 74 4.74 3.00 8.60
N THR A 75 5.51 4.08 8.61
CA THR A 75 5.78 4.87 9.82
C THR A 75 4.72 5.92 10.12
N GLY A 76 3.85 6.24 9.15
CA GLY A 76 2.96 7.40 9.20
C GLY A 76 3.54 8.66 8.56
N HIS A 77 4.79 8.63 8.07
CA HIS A 77 5.48 9.82 7.55
C HIS A 77 6.20 9.54 6.22
N ASP A 78 5.74 10.16 5.13
CA ASP A 78 6.29 9.93 3.79
C ASP A 78 7.79 10.29 3.64
N ALA A 79 8.31 11.19 4.49
CA ALA A 79 9.73 11.56 4.49
C ALA A 79 10.65 10.46 5.06
N ASN A 80 10.12 9.57 5.89
CA ASN A 80 10.82 8.39 6.38
C ASN A 80 9.82 7.22 6.48
N PRO A 81 9.38 6.66 5.34
CA PRO A 81 8.11 5.97 5.25
C PRO A 81 8.10 4.56 5.84
N TRP A 82 9.25 3.88 5.93
CA TRP A 82 9.27 2.45 6.27
C TRP A 82 10.20 2.15 7.43
N ILE A 83 9.70 1.34 8.37
CA ILE A 83 10.53 0.65 9.36
C ILE A 83 10.63 -0.84 9.00
N GLY A 84 11.86 -1.36 8.97
CA GLY A 84 12.11 -2.77 8.71
C GLY A 84 11.79 -3.63 9.92
N ILE A 85 11.10 -4.75 9.68
CA ILE A 85 10.71 -5.71 10.70
C ILE A 85 11.51 -7.01 10.50
N PRO A 86 12.15 -7.55 11.56
CA PRO A 86 12.89 -8.79 11.44
C PRO A 86 12.02 -9.96 10.94
N GLY A 87 12.54 -10.70 9.97
CA GLY A 87 11.86 -11.83 9.37
C GLY A 87 11.88 -11.79 7.84
N ARG A 88 11.27 -12.80 7.23
CA ARG A 88 11.02 -12.84 5.79
C ARG A 88 9.64 -13.38 5.49
N ALA A 89 9.00 -12.83 4.47
CA ALA A 89 7.72 -13.30 3.96
C ALA A 89 7.61 -13.05 2.45
N VAL A 90 6.73 -13.79 1.77
CA VAL A 90 6.44 -13.63 0.34
C VAL A 90 5.16 -12.84 0.10
N ASP A 91 4.32 -12.74 1.12
CA ASP A 91 3.09 -11.96 1.16
C ASP A 91 2.77 -11.59 2.62
N ILE A 92 1.89 -10.62 2.84
CA ILE A 92 1.53 -10.14 4.18
C ILE A 92 0.08 -9.66 4.22
N GLY A 93 -0.62 -9.90 5.33
CA GLY A 93 -1.95 -9.38 5.61
C GLY A 93 -1.91 -8.48 6.84
N VAL A 94 -2.73 -7.43 6.87
CA VAL A 94 -2.98 -6.66 8.09
C VAL A 94 -4.46 -6.31 8.22
N ALA A 95 -5.01 -6.52 9.41
CA ALA A 95 -6.38 -6.17 9.74
C ALA A 95 -6.48 -4.72 10.28
N ALA A 96 -7.71 -4.19 10.34
CA ALA A 96 -7.95 -2.83 10.83
C ALA A 96 -7.48 -2.60 12.27
N ASP A 97 -7.57 -3.63 13.12
CA ASP A 97 -7.10 -3.63 14.50
C ASP A 97 -5.57 -3.72 14.66
N GLY A 98 -4.85 -3.86 13.55
CA GLY A 98 -3.39 -3.97 13.52
C GLY A 98 -2.85 -5.39 13.68
N THR A 99 -3.70 -6.42 13.71
CA THR A 99 -3.25 -7.81 13.63
C THR A 99 -2.59 -8.09 12.28
N VAL A 100 -1.42 -8.76 12.30
CA VAL A 100 -0.57 -9.08 11.13
C VAL A 100 -0.23 -10.56 11.11
#